data_AF-A0A3E0PK23-F1
#
_entry.id   AF-A0A3E0PK23-F1
#
_cell.length_a   1.000
_cell.length_b   1.000
_cell.length_c   1.000
_cell.angle_alpha   90.00
_cell.angle_beta   90.00
_cell.angle_gamma   90.00
#
_symmetry.space_group_name_H-M   'P 1'
#
loop_
_entity.id
_entity.type
_entity.pdbx_description
1 polymer ?
#
loop_
_entity_poly.entity_id
_entity_poly.type
_entity_poly.pdbx_seq_one_letter_code
_entity_poly.pdbx_strand_id
1 'polypeptide(L)'
;MNSRILSTLFVLTFLFAGCKGTDTASSNTEPNSEIPVTGSPGEVLAENETSTSDAREGKPIDSPTEAVNTFIIAMREKNSDLMRATLSEATVRRFDELAKKENKSFYEIAAIDDYQDKMPEVRNEQITGNRATLEIKNEKTGDFDPMPFVKEAGSWKIAVFEQ
;
A
#
# COMPACT_ATOMS: atom_id res chain seq x y z
N MET A 1 -53.12 15.56 9.36
CA MET A 1 -52.43 16.27 10.46
C MET A 1 -51.02 16.57 10.03
N ASN A 2 -50.64 17.83 10.24
CA ASN A 2 -49.51 18.53 9.66
C ASN A 2 -48.19 18.15 10.34
N SER A 3 -47.08 18.15 9.61
CA SER A 3 -45.95 18.98 10.03
C SER A 3 -44.94 19.16 8.89
N ARG A 4 -44.89 20.39 8.35
CA ARG A 4 -43.78 20.95 7.58
C ARG A 4 -42.95 21.78 8.56
N ILE A 5 -41.67 21.48 8.72
CA ILE A 5 -40.70 22.37 9.41
C ILE A 5 -39.35 22.19 8.68
N LEU A 6 -38.99 23.12 7.79
CA LEU A 6 -38.17 24.33 8.06
C LEU A 6 -36.68 23.95 8.13
N SER A 7 -35.95 23.97 7.02
CA SER A 7 -35.12 25.10 6.58
C SER A 7 -34.19 25.63 7.68
N THR A 8 -32.93 25.20 7.66
CA THR A 8 -31.83 25.99 8.25
C THR A 8 -30.56 25.77 7.43
N LEU A 9 -30.38 26.66 6.47
CA LEU A 9 -29.16 26.85 5.70
C LEU A 9 -28.08 27.41 6.65
N PHE A 10 -27.07 26.63 6.99
CA PHE A 10 -25.93 27.09 7.78
C PHE A 10 -24.76 27.38 6.84
N VAL A 11 -24.67 28.63 6.38
CA VAL A 11 -23.49 29.14 5.67
C VAL A 11 -22.48 29.57 6.73
N LEU A 12 -21.38 28.82 6.85
CA LEU A 12 -20.26 29.20 7.69
C LEU A 12 -19.03 29.48 6.82
N THR A 13 -18.81 30.75 6.55
CA THR A 13 -17.64 31.29 5.87
C THR A 13 -16.51 31.44 6.89
N PHE A 14 -15.47 30.60 6.80
CA PHE A 14 -14.21 30.83 7.49
C PHE A 14 -13.18 31.41 6.52
N LEU A 15 -12.93 32.71 6.66
CA LEU A 15 -11.74 33.41 6.17
C LEU A 15 -10.62 33.20 7.20
N PHE A 16 -9.60 32.42 6.85
CA PHE A 16 -8.32 32.49 7.55
C PHE A 16 -7.25 33.14 6.67
N ALA A 17 -6.76 34.26 7.18
CA ALA A 17 -5.68 35.06 6.66
C ALA A 17 -4.34 34.30 6.70
N GLY A 18 -3.50 34.56 5.70
CA GLY A 18 -2.19 33.94 5.56
C GLY A 18 -1.12 34.48 6.51
N CYS A 19 -0.07 33.67 6.68
CA CYS A 19 1.28 34.11 7.01
C CYS A 19 2.22 33.67 5.89
N LYS A 20 3.11 34.58 5.53
CA LYS A 20 4.07 34.54 4.42
C LYS A 20 5.47 34.66 5.02
N GLY A 21 6.43 33.91 4.48
CA GLY A 21 7.87 34.07 4.72
C GLY A 21 8.50 32.92 5.50
N THR A 22 9.69 32.43 5.20
CA THR A 22 10.73 32.74 4.20
C THR A 22 11.71 31.56 4.21
N ASP A 23 12.35 31.28 3.08
CA ASP A 23 13.38 30.27 2.91
C ASP A 23 14.56 30.41 3.89
N THR A 24 15.14 29.28 4.32
CA THR A 24 16.54 29.19 4.72
C THR A 24 17.07 27.79 4.42
N ALA A 25 18.08 27.73 3.56
CA ALA A 25 18.89 26.56 3.24
C ALA A 25 20.22 26.57 4.02
N SER A 26 20.93 25.42 3.97
CA SER A 26 22.28 25.12 4.52
C SER A 26 22.34 24.89 6.03
N SER A 27 23.11 23.95 6.59
CA SER A 27 24.32 23.24 6.13
C SER A 27 24.56 22.03 7.06
N ASN A 28 25.06 20.92 6.52
CA ASN A 28 25.70 19.84 7.29
C ASN A 28 26.89 20.37 8.09
N THR A 29 27.18 19.78 9.27
CA THR A 29 28.53 19.49 9.81
C THR A 29 28.39 18.74 11.15
N GLU A 30 28.91 17.51 11.19
CA GLU A 30 29.22 16.73 12.40
C GLU A 30 30.29 17.42 13.26
N PRO A 31 30.38 17.08 14.56
CA PRO A 31 31.53 16.24 14.91
C PRO A 31 31.21 15.12 15.91
N ASN A 32 31.80 13.98 15.58
CA ASN A 32 32.14 12.81 16.40
C ASN A 32 32.51 13.12 17.87
N SER A 33 32.01 12.33 18.81
CA SER A 33 32.69 12.03 20.08
C SER A 33 32.16 10.74 20.72
N GLU A 34 32.98 9.71 20.55
CA GLU A 34 33.44 8.72 21.53
C GLU A 34 32.46 7.78 22.26
N ILE A 35 32.84 6.51 22.12
CA ILE A 35 32.33 5.28 22.73
C ILE A 35 32.81 5.19 24.20
N PRO A 36 32.04 4.52 25.07
CA PRO A 36 32.69 3.56 25.96
C PRO A 36 32.05 2.16 25.86
N VAL A 37 32.89 1.20 25.49
CA VAL A 37 32.66 -0.24 25.59
C VAL A 37 32.76 -0.63 27.06
N THR A 38 31.79 -1.38 27.56
CA THR A 38 32.00 -2.27 28.72
C THR A 38 31.18 -3.53 28.47
N GLY A 39 31.87 -4.63 28.20
CA GLY A 39 31.26 -5.95 28.03
C GLY A 39 31.38 -6.80 29.29
N SER A 40 30.40 -7.68 29.50
CA SER A 40 30.62 -9.06 29.94
C SER A 40 29.34 -9.91 29.86
N PRO A 41 29.47 -11.25 29.80
CA PRO A 41 28.63 -12.13 28.98
C PRO A 41 27.61 -12.99 29.76
N GLY A 42 26.63 -13.53 29.04
CA GLY A 42 25.71 -14.60 29.47
C GLY A 42 24.43 -14.58 28.61
N GLU A 43 24.40 -15.22 27.44
CA GLU A 43 24.02 -16.62 27.18
C GLU A 43 22.49 -16.88 27.18
N VAL A 44 22.00 -17.15 25.96
CA VAL A 44 20.86 -17.99 25.49
C VAL A 44 19.37 -17.61 25.60
N LEU A 45 18.80 -17.47 24.39
CA LEU A 45 17.54 -18.03 23.84
C LEU A 45 16.19 -17.40 24.25
N ALA A 46 15.63 -16.60 23.33
CA ALA A 46 14.39 -16.94 22.61
C ALA A 46 14.06 -15.78 21.65
N GLU A 47 14.22 -16.04 20.34
CA GLU A 47 13.83 -15.15 19.26
C GLU A 47 12.32 -14.91 19.30
N ASN A 48 11.96 -13.74 19.81
CA ASN A 48 10.72 -13.05 19.51
C ASN A 48 10.74 -12.70 18.02
N GLU A 49 9.96 -13.40 17.20
CA GLU A 49 9.71 -13.05 15.79
C GLU A 49 9.05 -11.67 15.72
N THR A 50 9.90 -10.67 15.84
CA THR A 50 9.63 -9.29 15.47
C THR A 50 9.66 -9.27 13.95
N SER A 51 8.49 -9.00 13.37
CA SER A 51 8.31 -8.64 11.97
C SER A 51 9.34 -7.58 11.57
N THR A 52 10.44 -8.03 10.97
CA THR A 52 11.38 -7.17 10.26
C THR A 52 10.75 -6.85 8.91
N SER A 53 9.86 -5.85 8.95
CA SER A 53 9.37 -5.08 7.81
C SER A 53 10.39 -3.99 7.41
N ASP A 54 11.67 -4.33 7.38
CA ASP A 54 12.73 -3.43 6.92
C ASP A 54 13.64 -4.20 5.96
N ALA A 55 13.90 -3.58 4.80
CA ALA A 55 14.72 -4.04 3.68
C ALA A 55 13.99 -4.64 2.46
N ARG A 56 13.11 -3.85 1.83
CA ARG A 56 13.09 -3.73 0.36
C ARG A 56 12.85 -2.27 -0.02
N GLU A 57 13.90 -1.46 0.10
CA GLU A 57 13.90 -0.09 -0.42
C GLU A 57 14.05 -0.14 -1.96
N GLY A 58 13.00 -0.66 -2.61
CA GLY A 58 12.73 -0.37 -4.00
C GLY A 58 12.08 1.00 -4.10
N LYS A 59 12.24 1.67 -5.24
CA LYS A 59 11.56 2.93 -5.55
C LYS A 59 10.08 2.84 -5.15
N PRO A 60 9.52 3.83 -4.42
CA PRO A 60 8.10 3.87 -4.11
C PRO A 60 7.24 3.72 -5.37
N ILE A 61 6.15 2.97 -5.24
CA ILE A 61 5.15 2.81 -6.31
C ILE A 61 4.21 4.01 -6.25
N ASP A 62 4.23 4.84 -7.29
CA ASP A 62 3.70 6.20 -7.26
C ASP A 62 2.22 6.30 -7.67
N SER A 63 1.66 5.27 -8.31
CA SER A 63 0.23 5.17 -8.65
C SER A 63 -0.38 3.77 -8.48
N PRO A 64 -1.72 3.67 -8.32
CA PRO A 64 -2.46 2.41 -8.41
C PRO A 64 -2.19 1.63 -9.70
N THR A 65 -2.14 2.32 -10.85
CA THR A 65 -1.80 1.70 -12.14
C THR A 65 -0.40 1.08 -12.13
N GLU A 66 0.61 1.78 -11.56
CA GLU A 66 1.97 1.23 -11.43
C GLU A 66 1.98 0.00 -10.51
N ALA A 67 1.18 -0.01 -9.44
CA ALA A 67 1.04 -1.17 -8.54
C ALA A 67 0.51 -2.41 -9.26
N VAL A 68 -0.55 -2.28 -10.09
CA VAL A 68 -1.09 -3.39 -10.89
C VAL A 68 -0.06 -3.91 -11.89
N ASN A 69 0.59 -3.01 -12.63
CA ASN A 69 1.61 -3.39 -13.60
C ASN A 69 2.76 -4.14 -12.93
N THR A 70 3.21 -3.65 -11.78
CA THR A 70 4.29 -4.27 -11.00
C THR A 70 3.86 -5.65 -10.49
N PHE A 71 2.63 -5.79 -9.99
CA PHE A 71 2.10 -7.07 -9.53
C PHE A 71 2.06 -8.11 -10.66
N ILE A 72 1.61 -7.72 -11.85
CA ILE A 72 1.54 -8.62 -13.01
C ILE A 72 2.92 -9.04 -13.49
N ILE A 73 3.90 -8.10 -13.53
CA ILE A 73 5.29 -8.43 -13.83
C ILE A 73 5.83 -9.43 -12.82
N ALA A 74 5.65 -9.15 -11.52
CA ALA A 74 6.08 -10.02 -10.44
C ALA A 74 5.45 -11.42 -10.54
N MET A 75 4.16 -11.49 -10.88
CA MET A 75 3.45 -12.74 -11.08
C MET A 75 4.03 -13.54 -12.26
N ARG A 76 4.27 -12.91 -13.42
CA ARG A 76 4.89 -13.58 -14.58
C ARG A 76 6.28 -14.12 -14.27
N GLU A 77 7.04 -13.39 -13.46
CA GLU A 77 8.36 -13.79 -13.00
C GLU A 77 8.33 -14.78 -11.84
N LYS A 78 7.13 -15.14 -11.34
CA LYS A 78 6.92 -15.96 -10.14
C LYS A 78 7.62 -15.41 -8.90
N ASN A 79 7.80 -14.09 -8.86
CA ASN A 79 8.48 -13.37 -7.80
C ASN A 79 7.50 -13.03 -6.67
N SER A 80 7.29 -14.00 -5.78
CA SER A 80 6.38 -13.86 -4.63
C SER A 80 6.72 -12.67 -3.74
N ASP A 81 8.00 -12.35 -3.65
CA ASP A 81 8.53 -11.25 -2.85
C ASP A 81 8.13 -9.89 -3.39
N LEU A 82 8.21 -9.72 -4.71
CA LEU A 82 7.76 -8.52 -5.39
C LEU A 82 6.22 -8.44 -5.43
N MET A 83 5.53 -9.57 -5.56
CA MET A 83 4.06 -9.61 -5.43
C MET A 83 3.63 -9.09 -4.06
N ARG A 84 4.21 -9.62 -2.97
CA ARG A 84 3.96 -9.14 -1.59
C ARG A 84 4.21 -7.64 -1.45
N ALA A 85 5.26 -7.12 -2.08
CA ALA A 85 5.56 -5.69 -2.06
C ALA A 85 4.53 -4.81 -2.79
N THR A 86 3.65 -5.36 -3.62
CA THR A 86 2.56 -4.62 -4.28
C THR A 86 1.20 -4.79 -3.61
N LEU A 87 1.09 -5.67 -2.62
CA LEU A 87 -0.14 -5.91 -1.87
C LEU A 87 -0.10 -5.21 -0.52
N SER A 88 -1.27 -4.83 -0.01
CA SER A 88 -1.38 -4.25 1.33
C SER A 88 -1.04 -5.28 2.40
N GLU A 89 -0.61 -4.81 3.58
CA GLU A 89 -0.27 -5.72 4.67
C GLU A 89 -1.44 -6.66 5.04
N ALA A 90 -2.68 -6.14 5.09
CA ALA A 90 -3.82 -7.00 5.41
C ALA A 90 -4.11 -8.00 4.29
N THR A 91 -3.93 -7.62 3.02
CA THR A 91 -4.09 -8.55 1.89
C THR A 91 -3.06 -9.66 1.93
N VAL A 92 -1.78 -9.33 2.19
CA VAL A 92 -0.71 -10.32 2.35
C VAL A 92 -1.05 -11.31 3.47
N ARG A 93 -1.47 -10.80 4.63
CA ARG A 93 -1.88 -11.64 5.77
C ARG A 93 -3.01 -12.61 5.41
N ARG A 94 -4.04 -12.13 4.70
CA ARG A 94 -5.17 -12.98 4.27
C ARG A 94 -4.74 -14.06 3.28
N PHE A 95 -3.86 -13.74 2.33
CA PHE A 95 -3.32 -14.75 1.42
C PHE A 95 -2.45 -15.77 2.16
N ASP A 96 -1.68 -15.38 3.17
CA ASP A 96 -0.92 -16.32 4.00
C ASP A 96 -1.83 -17.26 4.82
N GLU A 97 -2.93 -16.76 5.36
CA GLU A 97 -3.95 -17.58 6.03
C GLU A 97 -4.55 -18.62 5.07
N LEU A 98 -4.90 -18.19 3.84
CA LEU A 98 -5.44 -19.07 2.80
C LEU A 98 -4.40 -20.09 2.32
N ALA A 99 -3.15 -19.68 2.10
CA ALA A 99 -2.06 -20.55 1.70
C ALA A 99 -1.84 -21.69 2.69
N LYS A 100 -1.80 -21.35 4.00
CA LYS A 100 -1.72 -22.35 5.08
C LYS A 100 -2.92 -23.28 5.10
N LYS A 101 -4.14 -22.73 4.96
CA LYS A 101 -5.39 -23.49 4.98
C LYS A 101 -5.49 -24.47 3.81
N GLU A 102 -5.03 -24.07 2.63
CA GLU A 102 -5.11 -24.88 1.41
C GLU A 102 -3.86 -25.72 1.14
N ASN A 103 -2.85 -25.63 2.00
CA ASN A 103 -1.53 -26.26 1.80
C ASN A 103 -0.93 -25.92 0.43
N LYS A 104 -0.99 -24.62 0.08
CA LYS A 104 -0.45 -24.03 -1.15
C LYS A 104 0.58 -22.96 -0.81
N SER A 105 1.40 -22.59 -1.79
CA SER A 105 2.27 -21.42 -1.67
C SER A 105 1.47 -20.12 -1.78
N PHE A 106 2.04 -19.02 -1.28
CA PHE A 106 1.48 -17.69 -1.45
C PHE A 106 1.23 -17.35 -2.93
N TYR A 107 2.18 -17.69 -3.80
CA TYR A 107 2.05 -17.47 -5.23
C TYR A 107 0.80 -18.14 -5.80
N GLU A 108 0.56 -19.41 -5.46
CA GLU A 108 -0.59 -20.17 -5.96
C GLU A 108 -1.94 -19.62 -5.49
N ILE A 109 -1.98 -18.91 -4.35
CA ILE A 109 -3.19 -18.25 -3.84
C ILE A 109 -3.36 -16.86 -4.46
N ALA A 110 -2.27 -16.11 -4.63
CA ALA A 110 -2.32 -14.71 -5.04
C ALA A 110 -2.33 -14.53 -6.57
N ALA A 111 -1.79 -15.47 -7.34
CA ALA A 111 -1.69 -15.36 -8.80
C ALA A 111 -3.08 -15.33 -9.46
N ILE A 112 -3.20 -14.52 -10.51
CA ILE A 112 -4.41 -14.35 -11.30
C ILE A 112 -4.13 -14.87 -12.72
N ASP A 113 -4.76 -15.98 -13.09
CA ASP A 113 -4.48 -16.67 -14.35
C ASP A 113 -4.77 -15.81 -15.60
N ASP A 114 -5.73 -14.89 -15.51
CA ASP A 114 -6.22 -14.12 -16.66
C ASP A 114 -5.19 -13.10 -17.20
N TYR A 115 -4.11 -12.81 -16.46
CA TYR A 115 -3.11 -11.79 -16.81
C TYR A 115 -1.71 -12.34 -17.09
N GLN A 116 -1.57 -13.66 -17.24
CA GLN A 116 -0.26 -14.28 -17.52
C GLN A 116 0.34 -13.81 -18.86
N ASP A 117 -0.47 -13.58 -19.89
CA ASP A 117 0.03 -13.30 -21.25
C ASP A 117 -0.05 -11.83 -21.68
N LYS A 118 -0.94 -11.02 -21.08
CA LYS A 118 -1.13 -9.62 -21.45
C LYS A 118 -1.46 -8.72 -20.25
N MET A 119 -1.08 -7.45 -20.35
CA MET A 119 -1.51 -6.45 -19.38
C MET A 119 -3.00 -6.15 -19.57
N PRO A 120 -3.79 -6.01 -18.49
CA PRO A 120 -5.18 -5.62 -18.58
C PRO A 120 -5.32 -4.19 -19.10
N GLU A 121 -6.46 -3.92 -19.72
CA GLU A 121 -6.93 -2.55 -19.91
C GLU A 121 -7.38 -1.99 -18.55
N VAL A 122 -6.91 -0.81 -18.19
CA VAL A 122 -7.26 -0.12 -16.94
C VAL A 122 -7.80 1.27 -17.25
N ARG A 123 -8.71 1.77 -16.41
CA ARG A 123 -9.28 3.12 -16.55
C ARG A 123 -9.76 3.68 -15.22
N ASN A 124 -10.25 4.92 -15.25
CA ASN A 124 -10.96 5.57 -14.14
C ASN A 124 -10.22 5.50 -12.80
N GLU A 125 -8.90 5.74 -12.80
CA GLU A 125 -8.14 5.83 -11.56
C GLU A 125 -8.65 7.03 -10.73
N GLN A 126 -9.12 6.75 -9.52
CA GLN A 126 -9.66 7.75 -8.60
C GLN A 126 -8.90 7.67 -7.28
N ILE A 127 -8.19 8.74 -6.94
CA ILE A 127 -7.39 8.85 -5.71
C ILE A 127 -8.10 9.76 -4.72
N THR A 128 -8.33 9.27 -3.50
CA THR A 128 -8.89 10.03 -2.38
C THR A 128 -8.01 9.86 -1.14
N GLY A 129 -7.08 10.80 -0.94
CA GLY A 129 -6.10 10.74 0.15
C GLY A 129 -5.21 9.50 0.03
N ASN A 130 -5.25 8.62 1.03
CA ASN A 130 -4.46 7.38 1.08
C ASN A 130 -5.22 6.15 0.54
N ARG A 131 -6.35 6.35 -0.14
CA ARG A 131 -7.14 5.29 -0.79
C ARG A 131 -7.33 5.60 -2.25
N ALA A 132 -7.46 4.57 -3.08
CA ALA A 132 -7.79 4.74 -4.47
C ALA A 132 -8.61 3.57 -5.01
N THR A 133 -9.26 3.80 -6.14
CA THR A 133 -9.93 2.77 -6.94
C THR A 133 -9.41 2.84 -8.36
N LEU A 134 -9.11 1.70 -8.97
CA LEU A 134 -8.81 1.57 -10.39
C LEU A 134 -9.76 0.56 -11.01
N GLU A 135 -10.36 0.89 -12.15
CA GLU A 135 -11.17 -0.05 -12.90
C GLU A 135 -10.28 -0.91 -13.81
N ILE A 136 -10.38 -2.23 -13.69
CA ILE A 136 -9.61 -3.19 -14.47
C ILE A 136 -10.57 -4.00 -15.33
N LYS A 137 -10.27 -4.11 -16.62
CA LYS A 137 -11.07 -4.89 -17.54
C LYS A 137 -10.96 -6.38 -17.24
N ASN A 138 -12.11 -7.00 -17.08
CA ASN A 138 -12.27 -8.44 -17.00
C ASN A 138 -12.39 -8.99 -18.42
N GLU A 139 -11.41 -9.78 -18.86
CA GLU A 139 -11.37 -10.30 -20.22
C GLU A 139 -12.47 -11.35 -20.49
N LYS A 140 -13.02 -11.98 -19.45
CA LYS A 140 -14.08 -12.98 -19.58
C LYS A 140 -15.46 -12.33 -19.74
N THR A 141 -15.75 -11.26 -19.00
CA THR A 141 -17.06 -10.60 -19.04
C THR A 141 -17.08 -9.39 -19.97
N GLY A 142 -15.92 -8.76 -20.21
CA GLY A 142 -15.80 -7.48 -20.91
C GLY A 142 -16.10 -6.26 -20.03
N ASP A 143 -16.50 -6.48 -18.78
CA ASP A 143 -16.80 -5.44 -17.81
C ASP A 143 -15.52 -4.86 -17.18
N PHE A 144 -15.67 -3.73 -16.51
CA PHE A 144 -14.61 -3.10 -15.74
C PHE A 144 -14.90 -3.26 -14.25
N ASP A 145 -14.08 -4.05 -13.58
CA ASP A 145 -14.21 -4.36 -12.16
C ASP A 145 -13.41 -3.34 -11.32
N PRO A 146 -14.01 -2.72 -10.28
CA PRO A 146 -13.29 -1.79 -9.43
C PRO A 146 -12.34 -2.54 -8.49
N MET A 147 -11.04 -2.20 -8.55
CA MET A 147 -10.01 -2.72 -7.67
C MET A 147 -9.63 -1.67 -6.61
N PRO A 148 -9.68 -1.99 -5.30
CA PRO A 148 -9.31 -1.08 -4.24
C PRO A 148 -7.80 -1.05 -3.98
N PHE A 149 -7.31 0.13 -3.59
CA PHE A 149 -5.91 0.38 -3.24
C PHE A 149 -5.79 1.22 -1.97
N VAL A 150 -4.68 1.02 -1.25
CA VAL A 150 -4.26 1.85 -0.11
C VAL A 150 -2.82 2.32 -0.31
N LYS A 151 -2.49 3.48 0.25
CA LYS A 151 -1.12 4.00 0.29
C LYS A 151 -0.48 3.69 1.64
N GLU A 152 0.53 2.83 1.64
CA GLU A 152 1.26 2.37 2.82
C GLU A 152 2.75 2.71 2.64
N ALA A 153 3.36 3.34 3.64
CA ALA A 153 4.77 3.75 3.61
C ALA A 153 5.16 4.50 2.30
N GLY A 154 4.26 5.36 1.81
CA GLY A 154 4.48 6.14 0.59
C GLY A 154 4.27 5.39 -0.73
N SER A 155 3.99 4.08 -0.71
CA SER A 155 3.76 3.26 -1.90
C SER A 155 2.30 2.82 -2.03
N TRP A 156 1.76 2.80 -3.25
CA TRP A 156 0.43 2.24 -3.52
C TRP A 156 0.43 0.72 -3.51
N LYS A 157 -0.61 0.15 -2.92
CA LYS A 157 -0.77 -1.29 -2.70
C LYS A 157 -2.18 -1.75 -3.03
N ILE A 158 -2.33 -2.93 -3.61
CA ILE A 158 -3.62 -3.58 -3.89
C ILE A 158 -4.23 -4.07 -2.57
N ALA A 159 -5.50 -3.75 -2.32
CA ALA A 159 -6.15 -3.87 -1.01
C ALA A 159 -7.48 -4.66 -1.07
N VAL A 160 -7.49 -5.83 -1.71
CA VAL A 160 -8.72 -6.58 -2.05
C VAL A 160 -9.54 -7.08 -0.85
N PHE A 161 -8.95 -7.12 0.36
CA PHE A 161 -9.66 -7.50 1.59
C PHE A 161 -9.99 -6.32 2.52
N GLU A 162 -9.77 -5.08 2.07
CA GLU A 162 -9.88 -3.86 2.88
C GLU A 162 -10.83 -2.85 2.25
N GLN A 163 -12.13 -3.17 2.25
CA GLN A 163 -13.18 -2.26 1.80
C GLN A 163 -13.77 -1.46 2.96
#